data_AF-A0AAV9I2L6-F1
#
_entry.id   AF-A0AAV9I2L6-F1
#
_cell.length_a   1.000
_cell.length_b   1.000
_cell.length_c   1.000
_cell.angle_alpha   90.00
_cell.angle_beta   90.00
_cell.angle_gamma   90.00
#
_symmetry.space_group_name_H-M   'P 1'
#
loop_
_entity.id
_entity.type
_entity.pdbx_description
1 polymer ?
#
loop_
_entity_poly.entity_id
_entity_poly.type
_entity_poly.pdbx_seq_one_letter_code
_entity_poly.pdbx_strand_id
1 'polypeptide(L)'
;MSITKQQEAKERKRMELYFGKKLELPAIMYGFGDVCQPRIDSVALLETYVIDFIVDLVEKCSEVAHERKRERPDINDLKFVIRRDTNKLSRVQYLLAMKRIIDRSRSYINHEISSLTNLDS
;
A
#
# COMPACT_ATOMS: atom_id res chain seq x y z
N MET A 1 13.22 -33.46 -2.66
CA MET A 1 12.38 -33.09 -1.50
C MET A 1 13.03 -32.06 -0.56
N SER A 2 14.36 -31.95 -0.49
CA SER A 2 15.04 -31.03 0.45
C SER A 2 15.19 -29.59 -0.06
N ILE A 3 15.27 -29.38 -1.37
CA ILE A 3 15.41 -28.06 -2.00
C ILE A 3 14.14 -27.21 -1.79
N THR A 4 12.96 -27.81 -1.96
CA THR A 4 11.66 -27.15 -1.79
C THR A 4 11.44 -26.64 -0.36
N LYS A 5 11.82 -27.43 0.65
CA LYS A 5 11.70 -27.03 2.07
C LYS A 5 12.61 -25.88 2.45
N GLN A 6 13.83 -25.82 1.89
CA GLN A 6 14.75 -24.70 2.11
C GLN A 6 14.29 -23.43 1.39
N GLN A 7 13.70 -23.56 0.21
CA GLN A 7 13.10 -22.47 -0.53
C GLN A 7 11.93 -21.85 0.25
N GLU A 8 11.01 -22.68 0.72
CA GLU A 8 9.86 -22.27 1.55
C GLU A 8 10.30 -21.62 2.87
N ALA A 9 11.29 -22.18 3.56
CA ALA A 9 11.81 -21.59 4.80
C ALA A 9 12.46 -20.22 4.56
N LYS A 10 13.15 -20.05 3.43
CA LYS A 10 13.76 -18.79 3.02
C LYS A 10 12.71 -17.75 2.63
N GLU A 11 11.64 -18.16 1.96
CA GLU A 11 10.49 -17.30 1.65
C GLU A 11 9.73 -16.89 2.91
N ARG A 12 9.48 -17.83 3.83
CA ARG A 12 8.87 -17.52 5.15
C ARG A 12 9.69 -16.51 5.92
N LYS A 13 11.02 -16.68 5.98
CA LYS A 13 11.92 -15.73 6.65
C LYS A 13 12.02 -14.38 5.92
N ARG A 14 11.80 -14.35 4.60
CA ARG A 14 11.69 -13.12 3.81
C ARG A 14 10.36 -12.40 4.07
N MET A 15 9.27 -13.15 4.26
CA MET A 15 7.95 -12.64 4.63
C MET A 15 7.95 -12.06 6.06
N GLU A 16 8.61 -12.73 7.00
CA GLU A 16 8.85 -12.27 8.38
C GLU A 16 9.64 -10.94 8.45
N LEU A 17 10.25 -10.51 7.34
CA LEU A 17 11.03 -9.28 7.20
C LEU A 17 10.30 -8.12 6.51
N TYR A 18 9.09 -8.30 5.95
CA TYR A 18 8.44 -7.24 5.16
C TYR A 18 7.96 -6.05 6.01
N PHE A 19 7.41 -6.28 7.21
CA PHE A 19 7.12 -5.22 8.18
C PHE A 19 7.98 -5.29 9.45
N GLY A 20 8.80 -6.33 9.63
CA GLY A 20 9.63 -6.60 10.82
C GLY A 20 10.66 -5.53 11.24
N LYS A 21 10.68 -4.36 10.62
CA LYS A 21 11.45 -3.18 11.06
C LYS A 21 10.66 -1.88 11.15
N LYS A 22 9.35 -1.87 10.88
CA LYS A 22 8.54 -0.66 10.80
C LYS A 22 7.51 -0.61 11.92
N LEU A 23 7.57 0.45 12.74
CA LEU A 23 6.57 0.85 13.73
C LEU A 23 5.15 1.09 13.15
N GLU A 24 4.95 0.85 11.85
CA GLU A 24 3.73 1.18 11.12
C GLU A 24 2.55 0.30 11.57
N LEU A 25 2.72 -1.01 11.69
CA LEU A 25 1.60 -1.90 12.05
C LEU A 25 1.12 -1.69 13.50
N PRO A 26 1.99 -1.60 14.52
CA PRO A 26 1.57 -1.24 15.87
C PRO A 26 0.89 0.13 15.96
N ALA A 27 1.39 1.13 15.23
CA ALA A 27 0.77 2.46 15.20
C ALA A 27 -0.61 2.45 14.54
N ILE A 28 -0.78 1.64 13.48
CA ILE A 28 -2.08 1.41 12.85
C ILE A 28 -3.02 0.72 13.85
N MET A 29 -2.58 -0.35 14.52
CA MET A 29 -3.38 -1.06 15.53
C MET A 29 -3.86 -0.11 16.64
N TYR A 30 -2.97 0.75 17.16
CA TYR A 30 -3.33 1.79 18.10
C TYR A 30 -4.35 2.80 17.54
N GLY A 31 -4.18 3.23 16.28
CA GLY A 31 -5.15 4.09 15.59
C GLY A 31 -6.53 3.45 15.39
N PHE A 32 -6.62 2.12 15.39
CA PHE A 32 -7.86 1.35 15.39
C PHE A 32 -8.41 1.06 16.80
N GLY A 33 -7.74 1.51 17.85
CA GLY A 33 -8.18 1.41 19.25
C GLY A 33 -7.51 0.29 20.06
N ASP A 34 -6.46 -0.34 19.55
CA ASP A 34 -5.64 -1.28 20.33
C ASP A 34 -4.74 -0.52 21.34
N VAL A 35 -4.01 -1.26 22.18
CA VAL A 35 -3.03 -0.69 23.11
C VAL A 35 -1.80 -0.12 22.38
N CYS A 36 -1.13 0.86 22.98
CA CYS A 36 0.04 1.54 22.40
C CYS A 36 1.21 0.58 22.08
N GLN A 37 1.36 -0.47 22.89
CA GLN A 37 2.35 -1.53 22.70
C GLN A 37 1.63 -2.88 22.62
N PRO A 38 1.08 -3.26 21.45
CA PRO A 38 0.41 -4.53 21.27
C PRO A 38 1.41 -5.69 21.38
N ARG A 39 0.90 -6.87 21.72
CA ARG A 39 1.73 -8.09 21.81
C ARG A 39 2.39 -8.39 20.46
N ILE A 40 3.67 -8.75 20.50
CA ILE A 40 4.46 -9.05 19.30
C ILE A 40 3.81 -10.18 18.48
N ASP A 41 3.33 -11.24 19.15
CA ASP A 41 2.65 -12.36 18.49
C ASP A 41 1.40 -11.90 17.70
N SER A 42 0.62 -10.97 18.26
CA SER A 42 -0.57 -10.42 17.61
C SER A 42 -0.21 -9.56 16.40
N VAL A 43 0.86 -8.76 16.51
CA VAL A 43 1.39 -7.95 15.40
C VAL A 43 1.84 -8.87 14.26
N ALA A 44 2.61 -9.93 14.56
CA ALA A 44 3.09 -10.88 13.57
C ALA A 44 1.96 -11.65 12.87
N LEU A 45 0.93 -12.03 13.62
CA LEU A 45 -0.27 -12.67 13.05
C LEU A 45 -1.02 -11.71 12.12
N LEU A 46 -1.24 -10.46 12.56
CA LEU A 46 -1.90 -9.45 11.74
C LEU A 46 -1.10 -9.13 10.49
N GLU A 47 0.23 -9.07 10.58
CA GLU A 47 1.13 -8.88 9.44
C GLU A 47 0.89 -9.96 8.38
N THR A 48 0.82 -11.22 8.82
CA THR A 48 0.55 -12.36 7.93
C THR A 48 -0.79 -12.18 7.21
N TYR A 49 -1.86 -11.88 7.94
CA TYR A 49 -3.18 -11.67 7.35
C TYR A 49 -3.26 -10.48 6.39
N VAL A 50 -2.53 -9.40 6.69
CA VAL A 50 -2.47 -8.23 5.81
C VAL A 50 -1.74 -8.54 4.51
N ILE A 51 -0.63 -9.28 4.59
CA ILE A 51 0.11 -9.73 3.39
C ILE A 51 -0.78 -10.60 2.52
N ASP A 52 -1.41 -11.63 3.09
CA ASP A 52 -2.30 -12.53 2.37
C ASP A 52 -3.44 -11.75 1.68
N PHE A 53 -4.07 -10.82 2.41
CA PHE A 53 -5.11 -9.96 1.84
C PHE A 53 -4.62 -9.12 0.66
N ILE A 54 -3.42 -8.53 0.75
CA ILE A 54 -2.86 -7.69 -0.32
C ILE A 54 -2.55 -8.56 -1.55
N VAL A 55 -1.98 -9.75 -1.35
CA VAL A 55 -1.68 -10.68 -2.44
C VAL A 55 -2.96 -11.06 -3.18
N ASP A 56 -3.98 -11.53 -2.46
CA ASP A 56 -5.29 -11.90 -3.02
C ASP A 56 -5.95 -10.73 -3.78
N LEU A 57 -5.81 -9.51 -3.25
CA LEU A 57 -6.39 -8.32 -3.85
C LEU A 57 -5.68 -7.96 -5.16
N VAL A 58 -4.34 -8.02 -5.19
CA VAL A 58 -3.54 -7.70 -6.38
C VAL A 58 -3.68 -8.78 -7.45
N GLU A 59 -3.84 -10.04 -7.07
CA GLU A 59 -4.12 -11.14 -7.99
C GLU A 59 -5.41 -10.87 -8.77
N LYS A 60 -6.51 -10.56 -8.06
CA LYS A 60 -7.78 -10.15 -8.69
C LYS A 60 -7.63 -8.92 -9.59
N CYS A 61 -6.82 -7.94 -9.20
CA CYS A 61 -6.56 -6.78 -10.05
C CYS A 61 -5.80 -7.18 -11.33
N SER A 62 -4.88 -8.14 -11.21
CA SER A 62 -4.06 -8.63 -12.32
C SER A 62 -4.89 -9.45 -13.30
N GLU A 63 -5.85 -10.26 -12.84
CA GLU A 63 -6.85 -10.93 -13.69
C GLU A 63 -7.62 -9.91 -14.54
N VAL A 64 -8.14 -8.85 -13.91
CA VAL A 64 -8.86 -7.76 -14.61
C VAL A 64 -7.97 -7.05 -15.63
N ALA A 65 -6.70 -6.82 -15.29
CA ALA A 65 -5.72 -6.22 -16.21
C ALA A 65 -5.45 -7.14 -17.42
N HIS A 66 -5.32 -8.44 -17.16
CA HIS A 66 -5.08 -9.45 -18.18
C HIS A 66 -6.27 -9.59 -19.14
N GLU A 67 -7.50 -9.59 -18.63
CA GLU A 67 -8.73 -9.52 -19.45
C GLU A 67 -8.74 -8.28 -20.35
N ARG A 68 -8.16 -7.18 -19.88
CA ARG A 68 -7.98 -5.92 -20.63
C ARG A 68 -6.72 -5.88 -21.50
N LYS A 69 -6.05 -7.02 -21.70
CA LYS A 69 -4.81 -7.18 -22.50
C LYS A 69 -3.65 -6.32 -21.99
N ARG A 70 -3.57 -6.09 -20.68
CA ARG A 70 -2.45 -5.41 -20.01
C ARG A 70 -1.69 -6.39 -19.13
N GLU A 71 -0.37 -6.25 -19.11
CA GLU A 71 0.51 -7.09 -18.29
C GLU A 71 0.50 -6.68 -16.80
N ARG A 72 0.29 -5.39 -16.51
CA ARG A 72 0.29 -4.86 -15.14
C ARG A 72 -1.03 -4.18 -14.78
N PRO A 73 -1.53 -4.41 -13.55
CA PRO A 73 -2.73 -3.74 -13.07
C PRO A 73 -2.51 -2.25 -12.82
N ASP A 74 -3.57 -1.47 -13.02
CA ASP A 74 -3.62 -0.04 -12.74
C ASP A 74 -4.63 0.28 -11.62
N ILE A 75 -4.75 1.57 -11.27
CA ILE A 75 -5.69 2.04 -10.25
C ILE A 75 -7.15 1.78 -10.67
N ASN A 76 -7.45 1.71 -11.97
CA ASN A 76 -8.80 1.45 -12.45
C ASN A 76 -9.20 -0.02 -12.25
N ASP A 77 -8.24 -0.94 -12.33
CA ASP A 77 -8.46 -2.35 -12.00
C ASP A 77 -8.75 -2.53 -10.51
N LEU A 78 -7.98 -1.86 -9.64
CA LEU A 78 -8.27 -1.84 -8.21
C LEU A 78 -9.68 -1.30 -7.91
N LYS A 79 -10.04 -0.14 -8.49
CA LYS A 79 -11.38 0.44 -8.36
C LYS A 79 -12.48 -0.52 -8.84
N PHE A 80 -12.20 -1.29 -9.90
CA PHE A 80 -13.13 -2.28 -10.42
C PHE A 80 -13.30 -3.47 -9.46
N VAL A 81 -12.21 -3.99 -8.88
CA VAL A 81 -12.27 -5.09 -7.91
C VAL A 81 -13.06 -4.69 -6.66
N ILE A 82 -12.85 -3.48 -6.13
CA ILE A 82 -13.53 -3.01 -4.92
C ILE A 82 -14.91 -2.36 -5.19
N ARG A 83 -15.42 -2.38 -6.43
CA ARG A 83 -16.61 -1.60 -6.85
C ARG A 83 -17.88 -1.84 -6.04
N ARG A 84 -17.99 -2.99 -5.39
CA ARG A 84 -19.15 -3.37 -4.56
C ARG A 84 -19.11 -2.73 -3.17
N ASP A 85 -17.94 -2.35 -2.68
CA ASP A 85 -17.76 -1.66 -1.41
C ASP A 85 -17.72 -0.15 -1.65
N THR A 86 -18.89 0.49 -1.60
CA THR A 86 -19.06 1.91 -1.87
C THR A 86 -18.22 2.78 -0.94
N ASN A 87 -18.12 2.42 0.33
CA ASN A 87 -17.34 3.17 1.33
C ASN A 87 -15.84 3.12 1.02
N LYS A 88 -15.28 1.94 0.71
CA LYS A 88 -13.88 1.82 0.31
C LYS A 88 -13.60 2.54 -1.00
N LEU A 89 -14.49 2.39 -1.99
CA LEU A 89 -14.33 3.05 -3.29
C LEU A 89 -14.33 4.58 -3.16
N SER A 90 -15.30 5.15 -2.44
CA SER A 90 -15.38 6.60 -2.20
C SER A 90 -14.14 7.11 -1.48
N ARG A 91 -13.65 6.36 -0.47
CA ARG A 91 -12.43 6.73 0.25
C ARG A 91 -11.19 6.71 -0.63
N VAL A 92 -11.04 5.70 -1.50
CA VAL A 92 -9.95 5.64 -2.48
C VAL A 92 -10.00 6.83 -3.43
N GLN A 93 -11.19 7.16 -3.97
CA GLN A 93 -11.36 8.31 -4.86
C GLN A 93 -10.99 9.62 -4.18
N TYR A 94 -11.45 9.83 -2.94
CA TYR A 94 -11.12 11.00 -2.13
C TYR A 94 -9.61 11.12 -1.91
N LEU A 95 -8.95 10.05 -1.46
CA LEU A 95 -7.50 10.06 -1.19
C LEU A 95 -6.68 10.35 -2.46
N LEU A 96 -7.08 9.80 -3.60
CA LEU A 96 -6.44 10.10 -4.89
C LEU A 96 -6.62 11.56 -5.31
N ALA A 97 -7.82 12.12 -5.10
CA ALA A 97 -8.08 13.54 -5.37
C ALA A 97 -7.24 14.44 -4.46
N MET A 98 -7.15 14.10 -3.17
CA MET A 98 -6.39 14.89 -2.20
C MET A 98 -4.89 14.83 -2.46
N LYS A 99 -4.36 13.66 -2.84
CA LYS A 99 -2.98 13.52 -3.30
C LYS A 99 -2.70 14.43 -4.49
N ARG A 100 -3.59 14.47 -5.49
CA ARG A 100 -3.44 15.37 -6.65
C ARG A 100 -3.40 16.84 -6.24
N ILE A 101 -4.22 17.25 -5.27
CA ILE A 101 -4.21 18.62 -4.75
C ILE A 101 -2.85 18.92 -4.09
N ILE A 102 -2.37 18.04 -3.21
CA ILE A 102 -1.08 18.20 -2.53
C ILE A 102 0.08 18.28 -3.54
N ASP A 103 0.11 17.38 -4.51
CA ASP A 103 1.17 17.32 -5.53
C ASP A 103 1.16 18.59 -6.39
N ARG A 104 -0.04 19.09 -6.74
CA ARG A 104 -0.20 20.35 -7.47
C ARG A 104 0.25 21.55 -6.64
N SER A 105 -0.13 21.63 -5.37
CA SER A 105 0.31 22.70 -4.46
C SER A 105 1.82 22.73 -4.31
N ARG A 106 2.46 21.57 -4.17
CA ARG A 106 3.93 21.45 -4.13
C ARG A 106 4.57 21.96 -5.42
N SER A 107 3.99 21.62 -6.58
CA SER A 107 4.48 22.11 -7.88
C SER A 107 4.38 23.63 -8.00
N TYR A 108 3.29 24.25 -7.54
CA TYR A 108 3.14 25.71 -7.57
C TYR A 108 4.19 26.40 -6.68
N ILE A 109 4.38 25.92 -5.46
CA ILE A 109 5.38 26.46 -4.53
C ILE A 109 6.79 26.40 -5.14
N ASN A 110 7.16 25.26 -5.72
CA ASN A 110 8.47 25.10 -6.36
C ASN A 110 8.67 26.05 -7.55
N HIS A 111 7.61 26.28 -8.34
CA HIS A 111 7.64 27.21 -9.46
C HIS A 111 7.81 28.66 -8.98
N GLU A 112 7.09 29.08 -7.92
CA GLU A 112 7.25 30.41 -7.32
C GLU A 112 8.65 30.61 -6.77
N ILE A 113 9.19 29.65 -6.01
CA ILE A 113 10.56 29.72 -5.47
C ILE A 113 11.58 29.89 -6.61
N SER A 114 11.48 29.07 -7.67
CA SER A 114 12.39 29.18 -8.81
C SER A 114 12.30 30.54 -9.51
N SER A 115 11.10 31.15 -9.57
CA SER A 115 10.94 32.46 -10.19
C SER A 115 11.57 33.58 -9.37
N LEU A 116 11.60 33.47 -8.04
CA LEU A 116 12.23 34.43 -7.14
C LEU A 116 13.76 34.30 -7.16
N THR A 117 14.30 33.08 -7.18
CA THR A 117 15.77 32.87 -7.22
C THR A 117 16.42 33.33 -8.53
N ASN A 118 15.66 33.35 -9.63
CA ASN A 118 16.15 33.81 -10.95
C ASN A 118 16.15 35.34 -11.10
N LEU A 119 15.61 36.09 -10.11
CA LEU A 119 15.66 37.56 -10.08
C LEU A 119 16.84 38.10 -9.26
N ASP A 120 17.49 37.25 -8.46
CA ASP A 120 18.62 37.60 -7.59
C ASP A 120 20.00 37.27 -8.23
N SER A 121 20.05 36.95 -9.53
CA SER A 121 21.27 36.70 -10.33
C SER A 121 21.36 37.67 -11.52
#